data_AF-A0AB33XSN7-F1
#
_entry.id   AF-A0AB33XSN7-F1
#
_cell.length_a   1.000
_cell.length_b   1.000
_cell.length_c   1.000
_cell.angle_alpha   90.00
_cell.angle_beta   90.00
_cell.angle_gamma   90.00
#
_symmetry.space_group_name_H-M   'P 1'
#
loop_
_entity.id
_entity.type
_entity.pdbx_description
1 polymer ?
#
loop_
_entity_poly.entity_id
_entity_poly.type
_entity_poly.pdbx_seq_one_letter_code
_entity_poly.pdbx_strand_id
1 'polypeptide(L)' 'MDASDASDVVSAAKFASSNTGVATVAADGTITAVAVGSTTITATSGSFTATVAVTVSAA' A
#
# COMPACT_ATOMS: atom_id res chain seq x y z
N MET A 1 -21.11 14.11 -10.05
CA MET A 1 -20.30 13.02 -9.49
C MET A 1 -18.98 13.13 -10.19
N ASP A 2 -18.12 13.97 -9.64
CA ASP A 2 -16.92 14.50 -10.27
C ASP A 2 -15.72 13.61 -9.90
N ALA A 3 -14.77 13.46 -10.81
CA ALA A 3 -13.68 12.49 -10.75
C ALA A 3 -12.59 12.82 -9.70
N SER A 4 -12.75 13.89 -8.92
CA SER A 4 -11.77 14.38 -7.95
C SER A 4 -11.63 13.47 -6.71
N ASP A 5 -12.73 12.91 -6.21
CA ASP A 5 -12.76 12.06 -5.01
C ASP A 5 -11.85 10.83 -5.09
N ALA A 6 -11.47 10.36 -6.29
CA ALA A 6 -10.63 9.17 -6.46
C ALA A 6 -9.12 9.44 -6.27
N SER A 7 -8.62 10.64 -6.59
CA SER A 7 -7.22 11.01 -6.32
C SER A 7 -7.04 11.52 -4.89
N ASP A 8 -8.06 12.19 -4.35
CA ASP A 8 -8.04 12.67 -2.97
C ASP A 8 -8.09 11.52 -1.95
N VAL A 9 -8.85 10.45 -2.22
CA VAL A 9 -8.86 9.26 -1.34
C VAL A 9 -7.52 8.51 -1.34
N VAL A 10 -6.75 8.56 -2.44
CA VAL A 10 -5.44 7.90 -2.49
C VAL A 10 -4.35 8.78 -1.87
N SER A 11 -4.41 10.11 -2.05
CA SER A 11 -3.50 11.05 -1.37
C SER A 11 -3.76 11.16 0.14
N ALA A 12 -5.01 10.94 0.57
CA ALA A 12 -5.36 10.80 1.98
C ALA A 12 -5.10 9.39 2.56
N ALA A 13 -4.79 8.40 1.70
CA ALA A 13 -4.51 7.06 2.16
C ALA A 13 -3.13 6.99 2.81
N LYS A 14 -3.11 6.72 4.11
CA LYS A 14 -1.90 6.39 4.85
C LYS A 14 -1.58 4.93 4.62
N PHE A 15 -0.44 4.68 3.99
CA PHE A 15 0.10 3.34 3.83
C PHE A 15 1.23 3.12 4.82
N ALA A 16 1.19 1.99 5.51
CA ALA A 16 2.25 1.53 6.40
C ALA A 16 2.71 0.15 5.93
N SER A 17 3.98 0.04 5.55
CA SER A 17 4.61 -1.26 5.28
C SER A 17 5.23 -1.79 6.56
N SER A 18 4.95 -3.05 6.90
CA SER A 18 5.63 -3.72 8.01
C SER A 18 7.11 -3.98 7.71
N ASN A 19 7.52 -3.98 6.44
CA ASN A 19 8.90 -4.29 6.06
C ASN A 19 9.28 -3.63 4.72
N THR A 20 9.87 -2.44 4.78
CA THR A 20 10.28 -1.64 3.59
C THR A 20 11.41 -2.28 2.79
N GLY A 21 12.18 -3.20 3.38
CA GLY A 21 13.19 -3.98 2.66
C GLY A 21 12.60 -5.07 1.75
N VAL A 22 11.35 -5.50 2.01
CA VAL A 22 10.64 -6.53 1.24
C VAL A 22 9.64 -5.89 0.29
N ALA A 23 8.84 -4.93 0.77
CA ALA A 23 7.97 -4.13 -0.09
C ALA A 23 7.81 -2.70 0.43
N THR A 24 7.93 -1.74 -0.48
CA THR A 24 7.67 -0.32 -0.24
C THR A 24 6.32 0.07 -0.82
N VAL A 25 5.69 1.07 -0.22
CA VAL A 25 4.41 1.62 -0.70
C VAL A 25 4.56 3.12 -0.86
N ALA A 26 4.20 3.62 -2.04
CA ALA A 26 4.27 5.02 -2.40
C ALA A 26 2.97 5.76 -2.03
N ALA A 27 3.03 7.09 -2.01
CA ALA A 27 1.92 7.95 -1.56
C ALA A 27 0.71 7.94 -2.51
N ASP A 28 0.87 7.41 -3.71
CA ASP A 28 -0.18 7.13 -4.70
C ASP A 28 -0.83 5.75 -4.51
N GLY A 29 -0.40 4.99 -3.49
CA GLY A 29 -0.85 3.62 -3.24
C GLY A 29 -0.14 2.56 -4.08
N THR A 30 0.89 2.94 -4.85
CA THR A 30 1.70 1.98 -5.60
C THR A 30 2.56 1.14 -4.65
N ILE A 31 2.35 -0.18 -4.67
CA ILE A 31 3.14 -1.13 -3.89
C ILE A 31 4.25 -1.70 -4.78
N THR A 32 5.50 -1.60 -4.33
CA THR A 32 6.69 -2.12 -5.01
C THR A 32 7.36 -3.16 -4.13
N ALA A 33 7.45 -4.40 -4.63
CA ALA A 33 8.23 -5.45 -4.00
C ALA A 33 9.73 -5.23 -4.30
N VAL A 34 10.56 -5.17 -3.26
CA VAL A 34 12.00 -4.94 -3.35
C VAL A 34 12.78 -6.24 -3.18
N ALA A 35 12.35 -7.10 -2.26
CA ALA A 35 13.06 -8.33 -1.95
C ALA A 35 12.11 -9.48 -1.62
N VAL A 36 12.64 -10.69 -1.75
CA VAL A 36 11.97 -11.94 -1.40
C VAL A 36 11.67 -11.97 0.09
N GLY A 37 10.43 -12.28 0.47
CA GLY A 37 9.99 -12.28 1.85
C GLY A 37 8.48 -12.10 1.98
N SER A 38 7.97 -12.27 3.19
CA SER A 38 6.58 -11.98 3.52
C SER A 38 6.50 -10.66 4.26
N THR A 39 5.60 -9.78 3.83
CA THR A 39 5.35 -8.49 4.48
C THR A 39 3.87 -8.16 4.43
N THR A 40 3.41 -7.38 5.39
CA THR A 40 2.02 -6.93 5.47
C THR A 40 1.99 -5.42 5.30
N ILE A 41 1.15 -4.95 4.37
CA ILE A 41 0.93 -3.54 4.12
C ILE A 41 -0.47 -3.19 4.60
N THR A 42 -0.57 -2.17 5.44
CA THR A 42 -1.85 -1.63 5.90
C THR A 42 -2.09 -0.29 5.20
N ALA A 43 -3.20 -0.20 4.48
CA ALA A 43 -3.67 0.99 3.79
C ALA A 43 -4.88 1.54 4.53
N THR A 44 -4.81 2.77 5.02
CA THR A 44 -5.90 3.44 5.72
C THR A 44 -6.30 4.69 4.95
N SER A 45 -7.50 4.72 4.38
CA SER A 45 -8.05 5.88 3.68
C SER A 45 -9.31 6.36 4.38
N GLY A 46 -9.21 7.48 5.09
CA GLY A 46 -10.31 8.04 5.89
C GLY A 46 -10.89 7.03 6.89
N SER A 47 -12.11 6.57 6.63
CA SER A 47 -12.85 5.59 7.46
C SER A 47 -12.60 4.13 7.06
N PHE A 48 -11.88 3.87 5.97
CA PHE A 48 -11.62 2.53 5.46
C PHE A 48 -10.19 2.10 5.79
N THR A 49 -10.05 0.88 6.27
CA THR A 49 -8.76 0.23 6.51
C THR A 49 -8.72 -1.08 5.74
N ALA A 50 -7.68 -1.27 4.93
CA ALA A 50 -7.41 -2.47 4.18
C ALA A 50 -6.02 -3.00 4.56
N THR A 51 -5.91 -4.31 4.72
CA THR A 51 -4.64 -5.00 4.98
C THR A 51 -4.33 -5.94 3.84
N VAL A 52 -3.14 -5.81 3.26
CA VAL A 52 -2.65 -6.61 2.15
C VAL A 52 -1.43 -7.40 2.63
N ALA A 53 -1.54 -8.73 2.65
CA ALA A 53 -0.40 -9.60 2.84
C ALA A 53 0.32 -9.77 1.49
N VAL A 54 1.56 -9.32 1.41
CA VAL A 54 2.42 -9.40 0.23
C VAL A 54 3.46 -10.49 0.49
N THR A 55 3.41 -11.55 -0.30
CA THR A 55 4.43 -12.60 -0.30
C THR A 55 5.22 -12.49 -1.58
N VAL A 56 6.48 -12.11 -1.46
CA VAL A 56 7.43 -12.03 -2.57
C VAL A 56 8.22 -13.33 -2.58
N SER A 57 8.07 -14.11 -3.63
CA SER A 57 8.83 -15.35 -3.86
C SER A 57 9.81 -15.10 -5.01
N ALA A 58 11.09 -15.41 -4.82
CA ALA A 58 12.03 -15.47 -5.93
C ALA A 58 11.64 -16.68 -6.80
N ALA A 59 11.58 -16.45 -8.10
CA ALA A 59 11.36 -17.50 -9.08
C ALA A 59 12.58 -18.44 -9.16
#